data_AF-A0A8S1LSS6-F1
#
_entry.id   AF-A0A8S1LSS6-F1
#
_cell.length_a   1.000
_cell.length_b   1.000
_cell.length_c   1.000
_cell.angle_alpha   90.00
_cell.angle_beta   90.00
_cell.angle_gamma   90.00
#
_symmetry.space_group_name_H-M   'P 1'
#
loop_
_entity.id
_entity.type
_entity.pdbx_description
1 polymer ?
#
loop_
_entity_poly.entity_id
_entity_poly.type
_entity_poly.pdbx_seq_one_letter_code
_entity_poly.pdbx_strand_id
1 'polypeptide(L)'
;MNIKQKAYKLIKSCDFYGVEIGLNYRQHKSYKTFYGGLWSSIVASLIAALCITQFLDCLFYLSPEIHEYTIDNGINYKLLESSTFRSILLELEDEGIVTTHHLTNDETIIDIHQFKLIGISIPTIHEDIYDVDNPIKVGKQQKIVRNVVKNQQLTIHIQMKILEYQTDSGLLWEILSTRDQLYLENVDTYYLQSDSTSLRLIFTINPIIKHVDRGYKRIYRILSITGGLVKVLMFIGKFFSKPITRLKFQISFLNQFFNFGSTKDTKSFYPLNSLAYSQKLLRMQTVRLDSIKVNPNNKELNKQPTKMIKSILKKYSQQQKQNVDQEQQVDEAIIEEQNQDVDELIAKYFQPQDIRLKLQHIQYVKYFFGFTGQLKKRIKQLRQNLQIVNQKTDIIYVFNKLQELEKLKQLLLDEDQLNLFEYIPKPNIDVIYTKQEPKNNTIIKATQAFSSFQSINEKENKSRIDNALIKMIDSNIKKYFVVSSGCISFARNTNPKSKKIKFRDV
;
A
#
# COMPACT_ATOMS: atom_id res chain seq x y z
N MET A 1 -22.51 4.44 21.37
CA MET A 1 -21.66 4.77 20.21
C MET A 1 -22.55 4.96 18.98
N ASN A 2 -22.50 6.13 18.33
CA ASN A 2 -23.39 6.48 17.21
C ASN A 2 -23.20 5.51 16.02
N ILE A 3 -24.28 5.15 15.31
CA ILE A 3 -24.25 4.26 14.13
C ILE A 3 -23.18 4.71 13.13
N LYS A 4 -23.03 6.02 12.92
CA LYS A 4 -21.98 6.59 12.04
C LYS A 4 -20.56 6.21 12.48
N GLN A 5 -20.30 6.18 13.79
CA GLN A 5 -18.99 5.79 14.33
C GLN A 5 -18.74 4.29 14.20
N LYS A 6 -19.77 3.45 14.32
CA LYS A 6 -19.67 2.00 14.09
C LYS A 6 -19.32 1.72 12.63
N ALA A 7 -20.08 2.31 11.70
CA ALA A 7 -19.82 2.19 10.26
C ALA A 7 -18.40 2.66 9.88
N TYR A 8 -17.95 3.79 10.42
CA TYR A 8 -16.60 4.29 10.17
C TYR A 8 -15.50 3.33 10.67
N LYS A 9 -15.67 2.74 11.85
CA LYS A 9 -14.71 1.75 12.37
C LYS A 9 -14.69 0.49 11.52
N LEU A 10 -15.86 0.02 11.07
CA LEU A 10 -16.02 -1.19 10.27
C LEU A 10 -15.38 -1.02 8.88
N ILE A 11 -15.62 0.11 8.21
CA ILE A 11 -14.96 0.42 6.93
C ILE A 11 -13.44 0.50 7.12
N LYS A 12 -12.98 1.16 8.20
CA LYS A 12 -11.55 1.27 8.50
C LYS A 12 -10.88 -0.06 8.81
N SER A 13 -11.58 -1.04 9.42
CA SER A 13 -11.01 -2.36 9.69
C SER A 13 -10.73 -3.15 8.41
N CYS A 14 -11.56 -2.96 7.38
CA CYS A 14 -11.42 -3.59 6.06
C CYS A 14 -10.33 -2.97 5.18
N ASP A 15 -9.53 -2.02 5.67
CA ASP A 15 -8.45 -1.41 4.89
C ASP A 15 -7.29 -2.39 4.67
N PHE A 16 -7.22 -2.96 3.46
CA PHE A 16 -6.11 -3.79 2.97
C PHE A 16 -4.94 -2.95 2.43
N TYR A 17 -5.14 -1.66 2.18
CA TYR A 17 -4.16 -0.76 1.59
C TYR A 17 -3.51 0.18 2.61
N GLY A 18 -3.48 -0.25 3.88
CA GLY A 18 -2.81 0.47 4.95
C GLY A 18 -1.34 0.74 4.63
N VAL A 19 -0.81 1.86 5.12
CA VAL A 19 0.61 2.19 4.99
C VAL A 19 1.36 1.62 6.18
N GLU A 20 2.36 0.79 5.92
CA GLU A 20 3.25 0.27 6.96
C GLU A 20 3.99 1.42 7.65
N ILE A 21 4.04 1.37 8.97
CA ILE A 21 4.75 2.36 9.77
C ILE A 21 6.09 1.74 10.15
N GLY A 22 7.17 2.17 9.48
CA GLY A 22 8.53 1.66 9.74
C GLY A 22 9.13 2.11 11.08
N LEU A 23 8.47 3.01 11.79
CA LEU A 23 8.81 3.41 13.15
C LEU A 23 7.89 2.67 14.12
N ASN A 24 8.38 2.29 15.30
CA ASN A 24 7.56 1.71 16.38
C ASN A 24 6.63 2.79 16.97
N TYR A 25 5.69 3.23 16.15
CA TYR A 25 4.79 4.32 16.40
C TYR A 25 3.52 3.74 17.02
N ARG A 26 3.39 3.87 18.35
CA ARG A 26 2.27 3.34 19.14
C ARG A 26 2.00 1.84 18.93
N GLN A 27 3.04 1.06 18.64
CA GLN A 27 2.96 -0.40 18.43
C GLN A 27 2.03 -0.83 17.28
N HIS A 28 1.58 0.10 16.42
CA HIS A 28 0.76 -0.25 15.27
C HIS A 28 1.64 -0.52 14.05
N LYS A 29 1.59 -1.75 13.52
CA LYS A 29 2.33 -2.14 12.30
C LYS A 29 1.91 -1.35 11.05
N SER A 30 0.66 -0.91 10.98
CA SER A 30 0.10 -0.23 9.79
C SER A 30 -0.88 0.89 10.14
N TYR A 31 -0.81 2.01 9.44
CA TYR A 31 -1.79 3.09 9.50
C TYR A 31 -2.95 2.83 8.53
N LYS A 32 -4.09 2.42 9.09
CA LYS A 32 -5.35 2.22 8.35
C LYS A 32 -6.15 3.52 8.23
N THR A 33 -6.85 3.70 7.13
CA THR A 33 -7.68 4.86 6.84
C THR A 33 -9.06 4.45 6.33
N PHE A 34 -10.02 5.36 6.52
CA PHE A 34 -11.36 5.22 5.94
C PHE A 34 -11.33 5.06 4.41
N TYR A 35 -10.44 5.78 3.72
CA TYR A 35 -10.35 5.73 2.26
C TYR A 35 -9.79 4.41 1.75
N GLY A 36 -8.73 3.89 2.38
CA GLY A 36 -8.22 2.57 2.06
C GLY A 36 -9.27 1.49 2.33
N GLY A 37 -10.04 1.63 3.41
CA GLY A 37 -11.21 0.79 3.70
C GLY A 37 -12.31 0.85 2.65
N LEU A 38 -12.68 2.06 2.19
CA LEU A 38 -13.69 2.25 1.16
C LEU A 38 -13.26 1.65 -0.18
N TRP A 39 -12.01 1.88 -0.61
CA TRP A 39 -11.47 1.25 -1.81
C TRP A 39 -11.36 -0.27 -1.68
N SER A 40 -10.99 -0.77 -0.51
CA SER A 40 -10.96 -2.21 -0.23
C SER A 40 -12.34 -2.84 -0.36
N SER A 41 -13.38 -2.17 0.16
CA SER A 41 -14.77 -2.62 0.01
C SER A 41 -15.23 -2.61 -1.44
N ILE A 42 -14.94 -1.55 -2.21
CA ILE A 42 -15.31 -1.48 -3.64
C ILE A 42 -14.63 -2.61 -4.42
N VAL A 43 -13.32 -2.79 -4.23
CA VAL A 43 -12.55 -3.86 -4.89
C VAL A 43 -13.09 -5.23 -4.49
N ALA A 44 -13.37 -5.47 -3.20
CA ALA A 44 -13.94 -6.73 -2.74
C ALA A 44 -15.32 -7.01 -3.34
N SER A 45 -16.20 -6.00 -3.44
CA SER A 45 -17.51 -6.14 -4.08
C SER A 45 -17.40 -6.43 -5.58
N LEU A 46 -16.47 -5.78 -6.30
CA LEU A 46 -16.21 -6.06 -7.71
C LEU A 46 -15.67 -7.48 -7.91
N ILE A 47 -14.72 -7.92 -7.06
CA ILE A 47 -14.21 -9.28 -7.09
C ILE A 47 -15.34 -10.28 -6.86
N ALA A 48 -16.17 -10.06 -5.84
CA ALA A 48 -17.30 -10.94 -5.54
C ALA A 48 -18.29 -11.02 -6.71
N ALA A 49 -18.65 -9.88 -7.31
CA ALA A 49 -19.54 -9.85 -8.47
C ALA A 49 -18.95 -10.63 -9.67
N LEU A 50 -17.67 -10.44 -9.97
CA LEU A 50 -16.99 -11.16 -11.04
C LEU A 50 -16.86 -12.66 -10.76
N CYS A 51 -16.56 -13.06 -9.52
CA CYS A 51 -16.54 -14.47 -9.14
C CYS A 51 -17.92 -15.11 -9.34
N ILE A 52 -18.99 -14.40 -8.95
CA ILE A 52 -20.37 -14.90 -9.12
C ILE A 52 -20.71 -15.04 -10.60
N THR A 53 -20.45 -14.03 -11.43
CA THR A 53 -20.77 -14.12 -12.86
C THR A 53 -20.00 -15.26 -13.55
N GLN A 54 -18.69 -15.37 -13.31
CA GLN A 54 -17.89 -16.45 -13.88
C GLN A 54 -18.30 -17.84 -13.37
N PHE A 55 -18.73 -17.92 -12.10
CA PHE A 55 -19.22 -19.18 -11.53
C PHE A 55 -20.56 -19.58 -12.16
N LEU A 56 -21.48 -18.63 -12.38
CA LEU A 56 -22.75 -18.89 -13.05
C LEU A 56 -22.55 -19.30 -14.51
N ASP A 57 -21.64 -18.63 -15.25
CA ASP A 57 -21.28 -18.99 -16.62
C ASP A 57 -20.79 -20.44 -16.71
N CYS A 58 -20.02 -20.88 -15.71
CA CYS A 58 -19.48 -22.23 -15.59
C CYS A 58 -20.56 -23.26 -15.24
N LEU A 59 -21.40 -22.95 -14.24
CA LEU A 59 -22.42 -23.85 -13.74
C LEU A 59 -23.53 -24.11 -14.77
N PHE A 60 -23.88 -23.09 -15.56
CA PHE A 60 -24.97 -23.14 -16.53
C PHE A 60 -24.49 -23.32 -17.98
N TYR A 61 -23.19 -23.55 -18.20
CA TYR A 61 -22.64 -23.78 -19.54
C TYR A 61 -23.00 -22.69 -20.57
N LEU A 62 -23.14 -21.44 -20.13
CA LEU A 62 -23.73 -20.35 -20.92
C LEU A 62 -22.88 -19.89 -22.12
N SER A 63 -21.61 -20.26 -22.17
CA SER A 63 -20.67 -19.79 -23.18
C SER A 63 -19.73 -20.90 -23.65
N PRO A 64 -20.19 -21.78 -24.56
CA PRO A 64 -19.30 -22.74 -25.22
C PRO A 64 -18.25 -22.03 -26.08
N GLU A 65 -17.03 -22.53 -26.05
CA GLU A 65 -16.01 -22.25 -27.06
C GLU A 65 -16.19 -23.28 -28.18
N ILE A 66 -16.43 -22.80 -29.41
CA ILE A 66 -16.70 -23.64 -30.58
C ILE A 66 -15.53 -23.52 -31.54
N HIS A 67 -15.00 -24.67 -31.94
CA HIS A 67 -13.98 -24.79 -32.96
C HIS A 67 -14.51 -25.65 -34.10
N GLU A 68 -14.65 -25.05 -35.27
CA GLU A 68 -15.06 -25.76 -36.48
C GLU A 68 -13.87 -25.98 -37.39
N TYR A 69 -13.71 -27.20 -37.88
CA TYR A 69 -12.72 -27.55 -38.89
C TYR A 69 -13.24 -28.69 -39.76
N THR A 70 -12.69 -28.82 -40.96
CA THR A 70 -13.04 -29.90 -41.89
C THR A 70 -11.87 -30.85 -42.02
N ILE A 71 -12.14 -32.14 -41.91
CA ILE A 71 -11.16 -33.19 -42.18
C ILE A 71 -11.59 -33.91 -43.47
N ASP A 72 -10.67 -34.03 -44.41
CA ASP A 72 -10.83 -34.95 -45.55
C ASP A 72 -10.40 -36.35 -45.07
N ASN A 73 -11.38 -37.23 -44.87
CA ASN A 73 -11.12 -38.58 -44.37
C ASN A 73 -10.63 -39.55 -45.47
N GLY A 74 -10.47 -39.08 -46.71
CA GLY A 74 -10.20 -39.95 -47.85
C GLY A 74 -11.32 -40.99 -48.05
N ILE A 75 -10.99 -42.13 -48.67
CA ILE A 75 -11.95 -43.20 -49.04
C ILE A 75 -12.33 -44.08 -47.84
N ASN A 76 -11.84 -43.79 -46.62
CA ASN A 76 -12.16 -44.61 -45.45
C ASN A 76 -13.58 -44.33 -44.95
N TYR A 77 -14.55 -45.03 -45.53
CA TYR A 77 -15.93 -45.02 -45.07
C TYR A 77 -15.97 -45.60 -43.65
N LYS A 78 -16.26 -44.75 -42.66
CA LYS A 78 -16.65 -45.21 -41.32
C LYS A 78 -18.02 -45.86 -41.48
N LEU A 79 -18.15 -47.13 -41.09
CA LEU A 79 -19.44 -47.83 -41.13
C LEU A 79 -20.38 -47.12 -40.15
N LEU A 80 -21.30 -46.32 -40.68
CA LEU A 80 -22.30 -45.62 -39.90
C LEU A 80 -23.30 -46.64 -39.34
N GLU A 81 -23.54 -46.61 -38.02
CA GLU A 81 -24.56 -47.47 -37.40
C GLU A 81 -25.95 -47.14 -37.97
N SER A 82 -26.80 -48.16 -38.18
CA SER A 82 -28.12 -47.98 -38.82
C SER A 82 -29.03 -46.97 -38.08
N SER A 83 -28.75 -46.67 -36.82
CA SER A 83 -29.43 -45.68 -35.99
C SER A 83 -29.26 -44.23 -36.48
N THR A 84 -28.21 -43.95 -37.28
CA THR A 84 -27.99 -42.64 -37.91
C THR A 84 -28.91 -42.39 -39.11
N PHE A 85 -29.44 -43.43 -39.74
CA PHE A 85 -30.43 -43.31 -40.80
C PHE A 85 -31.83 -43.18 -40.21
N ARG A 86 -32.21 -41.96 -39.81
CA ARG A 86 -33.62 -41.65 -39.55
C ARG A 86 -34.36 -41.56 -40.88
N SER A 87 -34.91 -42.69 -41.30
CA SER A 87 -35.87 -42.95 -42.39
C SER A 87 -36.03 -41.83 -43.45
N ILE A 88 -35.54 -42.09 -44.66
CA ILE A 88 -35.99 -41.36 -45.85
C ILE A 88 -37.38 -41.87 -46.20
N LEU A 89 -38.38 -40.99 -46.20
CA LEU A 89 -39.75 -41.34 -46.54
C LEU A 89 -39.98 -41.08 -48.03
N LEU A 90 -40.33 -42.14 -48.76
CA LEU A 90 -40.83 -42.06 -50.13
C LEU A 90 -42.35 -42.04 -50.09
N GLU A 91 -42.94 -40.90 -50.46
CA GLU A 91 -44.38 -40.74 -50.65
C GLU A 91 -44.70 -40.88 -52.14
N LEU A 92 -45.52 -41.87 -52.48
CA LEU A 92 -46.00 -42.09 -53.83
C LEU A 92 -47.50 -41.76 -53.87
N GLU A 93 -47.92 -40.93 -54.81
CA GLU A 93 -49.34 -40.60 -55.02
C GLU A 93 -49.90 -41.45 -56.16
N ASP A 94 -51.03 -42.14 -55.90
CA ASP A 94 -51.74 -43.15 -56.70
C ASP A 94 -51.39 -44.63 -56.39
N GLU A 95 -52.32 -45.55 -56.67
CA GLU A 95 -52.08 -47.00 -56.58
C GLU A 95 -51.27 -47.47 -57.80
N GLY A 96 -50.05 -47.94 -57.58
CA GLY A 96 -49.16 -48.44 -58.62
C GLY A 96 -48.31 -49.60 -58.13
N ILE A 97 -47.81 -50.41 -59.06
CA ILE A 97 -46.90 -51.52 -58.75
C ILE A 97 -45.48 -50.95 -58.65
N VAL A 98 -44.86 -51.14 -57.48
CA VAL A 98 -43.47 -50.79 -57.24
C VAL A 98 -42.62 -52.05 -57.36
N THR A 99 -41.71 -52.09 -58.34
CA THR A 99 -40.65 -53.11 -58.39
C THR A 99 -39.31 -52.47 -58.10
N THR A 100 -38.61 -52.99 -57.10
CA THR A 100 -37.29 -52.50 -56.70
C THR A 100 -36.19 -53.40 -57.26
N HIS A 101 -35.20 -52.77 -57.89
CA HIS A 101 -34.01 -53.41 -58.42
C HIS A 101 -32.77 -52.79 -57.76
N HIS A 102 -32.04 -53.60 -57.01
CA HIS A 102 -30.74 -53.21 -56.45
C HIS A 102 -29.65 -53.49 -57.48
N LEU A 103 -28.93 -52.45 -57.92
CA LEU A 103 -27.88 -52.57 -58.94
C LEU A 103 -26.49 -52.68 -58.31
N THR A 104 -26.25 -51.89 -57.26
CA THR A 104 -25.02 -51.86 -56.47
C THR A 104 -25.38 -51.51 -55.01
N ASN A 105 -24.40 -51.47 -54.11
CA ASN A 105 -24.63 -51.11 -52.70
C ASN A 105 -25.19 -49.68 -52.52
N ASP A 106 -24.97 -48.78 -53.49
CA ASP A 106 -25.29 -47.35 -53.37
C ASP A 106 -26.38 -46.89 -54.36
N GLU A 107 -26.84 -47.78 -55.24
CA GLU A 107 -27.82 -47.47 -56.29
C GLU A 107 -29.04 -48.40 -56.23
N THR A 108 -30.22 -47.78 -56.13
CA THR A 108 -31.50 -48.48 -56.23
C THR A 108 -32.32 -47.88 -57.36
N ILE A 109 -32.72 -48.72 -58.30
CA ILE A 109 -33.73 -48.38 -59.32
C ILE A 109 -35.08 -48.88 -58.85
N ILE A 110 -36.07 -48.02 -58.95
CA ILE A 110 -37.46 -48.33 -58.63
C ILE A 110 -38.25 -48.09 -59.90
N ASP A 111 -38.80 -49.16 -60.47
CA ASP A 111 -39.74 -49.00 -61.57
C ASP A 111 -41.09 -48.57 -61.01
N ILE A 112 -41.59 -47.48 -61.56
CA ILE A 112 -42.73 -46.73 -61.05
C ILE A 112 -43.73 -46.54 -62.18
N HIS A 113 -44.28 -47.65 -62.64
CA HIS A 113 -45.38 -47.59 -63.59
C HIS A 113 -46.63 -47.08 -62.86
N GLN A 114 -47.25 -46.02 -63.42
CA GLN A 114 -48.56 -45.44 -63.04
C GLN A 114 -48.56 -44.31 -62.01
N PHE A 115 -47.45 -44.02 -61.32
CA PHE A 115 -47.42 -42.90 -60.38
C PHE A 115 -47.37 -41.54 -61.09
N LYS A 116 -48.09 -40.56 -60.56
CA LYS A 116 -48.09 -39.18 -61.09
C LYS A 116 -47.08 -38.28 -60.38
N LEU A 117 -46.91 -38.49 -59.08
CA LEU A 117 -46.07 -37.67 -58.21
C LEU A 117 -45.20 -38.54 -57.33
N ILE A 118 -43.96 -38.10 -57.14
CA ILE A 118 -43.03 -38.66 -56.17
C ILE A 118 -42.67 -37.56 -55.19
N GLY A 119 -42.92 -37.82 -53.92
CA GLY A 119 -42.46 -37.03 -52.79
C GLY A 119 -41.31 -37.73 -52.09
N ILE A 120 -40.20 -37.04 -51.88
CA ILE A 120 -39.14 -37.49 -50.98
C ILE A 120 -39.10 -36.53 -49.80
N SER A 121 -39.28 -37.06 -48.59
CA SER A 121 -39.19 -36.30 -47.36
C SER A 121 -37.89 -36.64 -46.64
N ILE A 122 -37.00 -35.64 -46.52
CA ILE A 122 -35.71 -35.79 -45.87
C ILE A 122 -35.69 -34.90 -44.62
N PRO A 123 -35.38 -35.42 -43.42
CA PRO A 123 -35.23 -34.58 -42.25
C PRO A 123 -34.07 -33.60 -42.44
N THR A 124 -34.33 -32.31 -42.24
CA THR A 124 -33.23 -31.35 -42.11
C THR A 124 -32.65 -31.44 -40.71
N ILE A 125 -31.39 -31.06 -40.57
CA ILE A 125 -30.73 -30.96 -39.27
C ILE A 125 -30.48 -29.49 -38.99
N HIS A 126 -30.79 -29.08 -37.76
CA HIS A 126 -30.46 -27.76 -37.25
C HIS A 126 -29.49 -27.89 -36.07
N GLU A 127 -28.40 -27.13 -36.14
CA GLU A 127 -27.41 -27.05 -35.09
C GLU A 127 -27.90 -26.08 -34.00
N ASP A 128 -28.14 -26.58 -32.78
CA ASP A 128 -28.36 -25.75 -31.60
C ASP A 128 -27.15 -25.86 -30.66
N ILE A 129 -26.16 -25.02 -30.93
CA ILE A 129 -24.87 -25.01 -30.23
C ILE A 129 -24.99 -24.80 -28.71
N TYR A 130 -26.10 -24.24 -28.24
CA TYR A 130 -26.35 -23.97 -26.82
C TYR A 130 -27.00 -25.14 -26.07
N ASP A 131 -27.59 -26.10 -26.80
CA ASP A 131 -28.17 -27.30 -26.20
C ASP A 131 -27.05 -28.31 -25.90
N VAL A 132 -26.65 -28.39 -24.63
CA VAL A 132 -25.54 -29.26 -24.18
C VAL A 132 -25.87 -30.72 -24.47
N ASP A 133 -27.09 -31.15 -24.15
CA ASP A 133 -27.50 -32.54 -24.20
C ASP A 133 -27.86 -32.98 -25.62
N ASN A 134 -28.36 -32.05 -26.44
CA ASN A 134 -28.74 -32.32 -27.81
C ASN A 134 -28.39 -31.16 -28.76
N PRO A 135 -27.11 -31.01 -29.14
CA PRO A 135 -26.66 -29.94 -30.03
C PRO A 135 -27.21 -30.04 -31.45
N ILE A 136 -27.84 -31.17 -31.78
CA ILE A 136 -28.34 -31.48 -33.11
C ILE A 136 -29.83 -31.77 -33.02
N LYS A 137 -30.63 -30.85 -33.55
CA LYS A 137 -32.09 -30.95 -33.55
C LYS A 137 -32.54 -31.33 -34.94
N VAL A 138 -33.43 -32.33 -35.02
CA VAL A 138 -34.08 -32.65 -36.28
C VAL A 138 -35.04 -31.51 -36.60
N GLY A 139 -34.75 -30.80 -37.70
CA GLY A 139 -35.53 -29.69 -38.21
C GLY A 139 -36.78 -30.17 -38.96
N LYS A 140 -37.42 -29.23 -39.67
CA LYS A 140 -38.56 -29.56 -40.53
C LYS A 140 -38.12 -30.50 -41.65
N GLN A 141 -38.95 -31.45 -42.00
CA GLN A 141 -38.66 -32.28 -43.17
C GLN A 141 -38.69 -31.42 -44.43
N GLN A 142 -37.64 -31.53 -45.24
CA GLN A 142 -37.62 -30.98 -46.58
C GLN A 142 -38.33 -31.97 -47.50
N LYS A 143 -39.50 -31.58 -47.98
CA LYS A 143 -40.27 -32.37 -48.94
C LYS A 143 -39.94 -31.92 -50.36
N ILE A 144 -39.42 -32.86 -51.15
CA ILE A 144 -39.09 -32.67 -52.56
C ILE A 144 -40.15 -33.42 -53.35
N VAL A 145 -41.02 -32.67 -54.02
CA VAL A 145 -42.06 -33.24 -54.88
C VAL A 145 -41.66 -33.07 -56.34
N ARG A 146 -41.79 -34.14 -57.13
CA ARG A 146 -41.51 -34.15 -58.57
C ARG A 146 -42.62 -34.87 -59.32
N ASN A 147 -42.95 -34.36 -60.50
CA ASN A 147 -43.87 -35.01 -61.43
C ASN A 147 -43.16 -36.17 -62.11
N VAL A 148 -43.86 -37.29 -62.28
CA VAL A 148 -43.39 -38.41 -63.07
C VAL A 148 -43.73 -38.13 -64.53
N VAL A 149 -42.72 -38.13 -65.40
CA VAL A 149 -42.87 -37.91 -66.84
C VAL A 149 -42.76 -39.25 -67.56
N LYS A 150 -43.69 -39.53 -68.48
CA LYS A 150 -43.67 -40.77 -69.27
C LYS A 150 -42.41 -40.86 -70.11
N ASN A 151 -41.85 -42.07 -70.23
CA ASN A 151 -40.67 -42.37 -71.04
C ASN A 151 -39.45 -41.52 -70.63
N GLN A 152 -39.35 -41.22 -69.34
CA GLN A 152 -38.21 -40.56 -68.73
C GLN A 152 -37.83 -41.28 -67.44
N GLN A 153 -36.52 -41.39 -67.22
CA GLN A 153 -35.96 -41.78 -65.95
C GLN A 153 -35.76 -40.53 -65.08
N LEU A 154 -36.50 -40.42 -64.00
CA LEU A 154 -36.26 -39.40 -62.98
C LEU A 154 -35.08 -39.86 -62.13
N THR A 155 -33.97 -39.12 -62.14
CA THR A 155 -32.85 -39.37 -61.24
C THR A 155 -32.82 -38.33 -60.14
N ILE A 156 -32.76 -38.80 -58.90
CA ILE A 156 -32.62 -37.96 -57.71
C ILE A 156 -31.29 -38.35 -57.07
N HIS A 157 -30.35 -37.39 -57.08
CA HIS A 157 -29.05 -37.52 -56.45
C HIS A 157 -29.10 -36.83 -55.10
N ILE A 158 -28.97 -37.62 -54.03
CA ILE A 158 -29.00 -37.16 -52.65
C ILE A 158 -27.57 -37.16 -52.12
N GLN A 159 -27.03 -35.98 -51.90
CA GLN A 159 -25.69 -35.77 -51.33
C GLN A 159 -25.80 -35.52 -49.83
N MET A 160 -25.08 -36.33 -49.07
CA MET A 160 -25.09 -36.38 -47.62
C MET A 160 -23.71 -36.05 -47.08
N LYS A 161 -23.64 -35.40 -45.92
CA LYS A 161 -22.37 -35.07 -45.27
C LYS A 161 -22.38 -35.52 -43.82
N ILE A 162 -21.21 -35.91 -43.33
CA ILE A 162 -21.02 -36.33 -41.95
C ILE A 162 -20.61 -35.11 -41.11
N LEU A 163 -21.30 -34.94 -39.99
CA LEU A 163 -21.05 -33.95 -38.97
C LEU A 163 -20.68 -34.67 -37.68
N GLU A 164 -19.44 -34.48 -37.24
CA GLU A 164 -18.91 -35.04 -36.00
C GLU A 164 -18.87 -33.94 -34.93
N TYR A 165 -19.63 -34.14 -33.86
CA TYR A 165 -19.60 -33.27 -32.68
C TYR A 165 -18.82 -33.91 -31.57
N GLN A 166 -17.81 -33.20 -31.08
CA GLN A 166 -17.11 -33.56 -29.86
C GLN A 166 -17.42 -32.51 -28.78
N THR A 167 -18.19 -32.88 -27.77
CA THR A 167 -18.49 -32.01 -26.63
C THR A 167 -17.68 -32.44 -25.42
N ASP A 168 -16.85 -31.54 -24.90
CA ASP A 168 -16.25 -31.66 -23.57
C ASP A 168 -17.14 -30.97 -22.53
N SER A 169 -18.01 -31.74 -21.86
CA SER A 169 -18.89 -31.26 -20.78
C SER A 169 -18.20 -31.23 -19.41
N GLY A 170 -16.90 -31.47 -19.39
CA GLY A 170 -16.07 -31.55 -18.21
C GLY A 170 -15.94 -30.25 -17.42
N LEU A 171 -16.46 -30.21 -16.19
CA LEU A 171 -16.29 -29.05 -15.29
C LEU A 171 -14.85 -28.98 -14.71
N LEU A 172 -14.34 -30.14 -14.27
CA LEU A 172 -13.02 -30.31 -13.65
C LEU A 172 -12.10 -31.19 -14.50
N TRP A 173 -12.64 -32.29 -15.00
CA TRP A 173 -11.95 -33.30 -15.80
C TRP A 173 -12.58 -33.33 -17.18
N GLU A 174 -11.81 -33.73 -18.18
CA GLU A 174 -12.29 -33.87 -19.54
C GLU A 174 -13.32 -35.00 -19.64
N ILE A 175 -14.52 -34.68 -20.14
CA ILE A 175 -15.59 -35.66 -20.37
C ILE A 175 -16.03 -35.48 -21.81
N LEU A 176 -15.38 -36.22 -22.71
CA LEU A 176 -15.68 -36.17 -24.13
C LEU A 176 -16.92 -36.99 -24.45
N SER A 177 -17.82 -36.38 -25.21
CA SER A 177 -18.94 -37.05 -25.85
C SER A 177 -18.86 -36.78 -27.35
N THR A 178 -18.70 -37.85 -28.12
CA THR A 178 -18.68 -37.81 -29.58
C THR A 178 -20.04 -38.23 -30.11
N ARG A 179 -20.58 -37.47 -31.06
CA ARG A 179 -21.79 -37.83 -31.79
C ARG A 179 -21.60 -37.54 -33.27
N ASP A 180 -21.87 -38.55 -34.07
CA ASP A 180 -21.84 -38.44 -35.52
C ASP A 180 -23.27 -38.33 -36.02
N GLN A 181 -23.53 -37.38 -36.90
CA GLN A 181 -24.80 -37.30 -37.61
C GLN A 181 -24.58 -37.06 -39.09
N LEU A 182 -25.40 -37.73 -39.88
CA LEU A 182 -25.45 -37.54 -41.30
C LEU A 182 -26.54 -36.52 -41.62
N TYR A 183 -26.20 -35.50 -42.39
CA TYR A 183 -27.13 -34.45 -42.78
C TYR A 183 -27.15 -34.25 -44.29
N LEU A 184 -28.26 -33.72 -44.78
CA LEU A 184 -28.44 -33.43 -46.19
C LEU A 184 -27.61 -32.22 -46.58
N GLU A 185 -26.70 -32.40 -47.54
CA GLU A 185 -25.89 -31.31 -48.12
C GLU A 185 -26.59 -30.72 -49.34
N ASN A 186 -26.97 -31.57 -50.30
CA ASN A 186 -27.64 -31.15 -51.52
C ASN A 186 -28.57 -32.24 -52.06
N VAL A 187 -29.58 -31.83 -52.82
CA VAL A 187 -30.40 -32.75 -53.64
C VAL A 187 -30.51 -32.20 -55.04
N ASP A 188 -29.94 -32.95 -55.98
CA ASP A 188 -30.03 -32.65 -57.40
C ASP A 188 -31.04 -33.58 -58.07
N THR A 189 -31.85 -33.03 -58.98
CA THR A 189 -32.86 -33.80 -59.71
C THR A 189 -32.75 -33.53 -61.19
N TYR A 190 -32.69 -34.58 -62.00
CA TYR A 190 -32.66 -34.47 -63.46
C TYR A 190 -33.45 -35.59 -64.14
N TYR A 191 -33.88 -35.34 -65.38
CA TYR A 191 -34.61 -36.30 -66.20
C TYR A 191 -33.70 -36.81 -67.31
N LEU A 192 -33.68 -38.13 -67.51
CA LEU A 192 -32.98 -38.77 -68.63
C LEU A 192 -34.01 -39.42 -69.54
N GLN A 193 -33.87 -39.30 -70.86
CA GLN A 193 -34.73 -39.99 -71.81
C GLN A 193 -34.54 -41.51 -71.68
N SER A 194 -35.63 -42.26 -71.57
CA SER A 194 -35.61 -43.71 -71.32
C SER A 194 -36.81 -44.38 -71.99
N ASP A 195 -36.68 -45.65 -72.38
CA ASP A 195 -37.78 -46.43 -72.97
C ASP A 195 -38.89 -46.73 -71.96
N SER A 196 -38.54 -46.71 -70.67
CA SER A 196 -39.47 -46.89 -69.54
C SER A 196 -39.40 -45.72 -68.55
N THR A 197 -40.53 -45.51 -67.85
CA THR A 197 -40.60 -44.60 -66.71
C THR A 197 -40.01 -45.26 -65.48
N SER A 198 -38.85 -44.80 -65.03
CA SER A 198 -38.16 -45.33 -63.86
C SER A 198 -37.68 -44.22 -62.92
N LEU A 199 -37.56 -44.54 -61.65
CA LEU A 199 -36.93 -43.70 -60.64
C LEU A 199 -35.54 -44.27 -60.33
N ARG A 200 -34.51 -43.44 -60.42
CA ARG A 200 -33.16 -43.76 -59.96
C ARG A 200 -32.84 -42.92 -58.73
N LEU A 201 -32.58 -43.57 -57.61
CA LEU A 201 -32.11 -42.93 -56.40
C LEU A 201 -30.62 -43.21 -56.24
N ILE A 202 -29.82 -42.14 -56.18
CA ILE A 202 -28.37 -42.20 -55.98
C ILE A 202 -28.07 -41.53 -54.66
N PHE A 203 -27.44 -42.25 -53.75
CA PHE A 203 -26.95 -41.72 -52.48
C PHE A 203 -25.45 -41.52 -52.56
N THR A 204 -24.96 -40.35 -52.18
CA THR A 204 -23.52 -40.09 -52.10
C THR A 204 -23.18 -39.43 -50.78
N ILE A 205 -22.18 -39.97 -50.08
CA ILE A 205 -21.65 -39.38 -48.86
C ILE A 205 -20.40 -38.59 -49.24
N ASN A 206 -20.37 -37.30 -48.91
CA ASN A 206 -19.21 -36.44 -49.05
C ASN A 206 -18.11 -36.92 -48.08
N PRO A 207 -16.88 -37.22 -48.57
CA PRO A 207 -15.79 -37.68 -47.71
C PRO A 207 -15.27 -36.60 -46.74
N ILE A 208 -15.63 -35.34 -46.97
CA ILE A 208 -15.26 -34.22 -46.09
C ILE A 208 -16.16 -34.23 -44.86
N ILE A 209 -15.58 -34.52 -43.69
CA ILE A 209 -16.27 -34.46 -42.41
C ILE A 209 -16.16 -33.05 -41.85
N LYS A 210 -17.30 -32.49 -41.42
CA LYS A 210 -17.31 -31.27 -40.61
C LYS A 210 -17.16 -31.69 -39.15
N HIS A 211 -16.07 -31.30 -38.51
CA HIS A 211 -15.85 -31.46 -37.08
C HIS A 211 -16.24 -30.19 -36.35
N VAL A 212 -17.00 -30.35 -35.27
CA VAL A 212 -17.38 -29.27 -34.36
C VAL A 212 -16.99 -29.66 -32.95
N ASP A 213 -15.89 -29.07 -32.47
CA ASP A 213 -15.43 -29.24 -31.10
C ASP A 213 -16.06 -28.16 -30.24
N ARG A 214 -16.72 -28.59 -29.17
CA ARG A 214 -17.37 -27.73 -28.19
C ARG A 214 -16.73 -27.94 -26.82
N GLY A 215 -16.01 -26.93 -26.36
CA GLY A 215 -15.40 -26.90 -25.03
C GLY A 215 -16.10 -25.91 -24.12
N TYR A 216 -16.35 -26.28 -22.86
CA TYR A 216 -16.82 -25.33 -21.85
C TYR A 216 -15.68 -24.81 -20.98
N LYS A 217 -15.88 -23.62 -20.39
CA LYS A 217 -14.90 -23.04 -19.48
C LYS A 217 -14.78 -23.90 -18.23
N ARG A 218 -13.64 -24.57 -18.10
CA ARG A 218 -13.29 -25.37 -16.91
C ARG A 218 -13.00 -24.47 -15.70
N ILE A 219 -13.26 -25.00 -14.49
CA ILE A 219 -13.09 -24.24 -13.22
C ILE A 219 -11.69 -23.67 -13.07
N TYR A 220 -10.64 -24.43 -13.41
CA TYR A 220 -9.26 -23.95 -13.25
C TYR A 220 -8.95 -22.74 -14.16
N ARG A 221 -9.56 -22.68 -15.36
CA ARG A 221 -9.39 -21.56 -16.28
C ARG A 221 -10.05 -20.32 -15.71
N ILE A 222 -11.25 -20.47 -15.13
CA ILE A 222 -11.96 -19.41 -14.43
C ILE A 222 -11.17 -18.93 -13.22
N LEU A 223 -10.64 -19.83 -12.39
CA LEU A 223 -9.81 -19.47 -11.23
C LEU A 223 -8.53 -18.73 -11.67
N SER A 224 -7.93 -19.12 -12.78
CA SER A 224 -6.73 -18.45 -13.34
C SER A 224 -7.06 -17.04 -13.82
N ILE A 225 -8.11 -16.87 -14.63
CA ILE A 225 -8.59 -15.57 -15.11
C ILE A 225 -8.99 -14.68 -13.93
N THR A 226 -9.79 -15.21 -13.01
CA THR A 226 -10.25 -14.51 -11.80
C THR A 226 -9.07 -14.11 -10.93
N GLY A 227 -8.10 -15.01 -10.71
CA GLY A 227 -6.89 -14.73 -9.94
C GLY A 227 -6.03 -13.64 -10.57
N GLY A 228 -5.87 -13.66 -11.91
CA GLY A 228 -5.21 -12.60 -12.66
C GLY A 228 -5.91 -11.25 -12.51
N LEU A 229 -7.24 -11.24 -12.66
CA LEU A 229 -8.05 -10.03 -12.55
C LEU A 229 -8.03 -9.46 -11.11
N VAL A 230 -8.13 -10.31 -10.08
CA VAL A 230 -8.00 -9.92 -8.67
C VAL A 230 -6.68 -9.18 -8.43
N LYS A 231 -5.56 -9.66 -8.98
CA LYS A 231 -4.26 -8.97 -8.88
C LYS A 231 -4.28 -7.59 -9.52
N VAL A 232 -4.90 -7.46 -10.70
CA VAL A 232 -5.06 -6.17 -11.39
C VAL A 232 -5.93 -5.21 -10.57
N LEU A 233 -7.07 -5.66 -10.05
CA LEU A 233 -7.93 -4.83 -9.19
C LEU A 233 -7.25 -4.41 -7.90
N MET A 234 -6.50 -5.32 -7.26
CA MET A 234 -5.69 -5.01 -6.07
C MET A 234 -4.59 -3.99 -6.39
N PHE A 235 -3.97 -4.09 -7.57
CA PHE A 235 -2.98 -3.12 -8.04
C PHE A 235 -3.61 -1.75 -8.24
N ILE A 236 -4.77 -1.67 -8.92
CA ILE A 236 -5.55 -0.44 -9.11
C ILE A 236 -5.93 0.16 -7.75
N GLY A 237 -6.50 -0.64 -6.85
CA GLY A 237 -6.86 -0.19 -5.51
C GLY A 237 -5.66 0.36 -4.74
N LYS A 238 -4.50 -0.30 -4.81
CA LYS A 238 -3.24 0.17 -4.21
C LYS A 238 -2.74 1.48 -4.84
N PHE A 239 -2.88 1.63 -6.17
CA PHE A 239 -2.50 2.83 -6.91
C PHE A 239 -3.28 4.06 -6.42
N PHE A 240 -4.59 3.94 -6.23
CA PHE A 240 -5.44 5.05 -5.76
C PHE A 240 -5.32 5.32 -4.26
N SER A 241 -5.27 4.26 -3.44
CA SER A 241 -5.30 4.39 -1.97
C SER A 241 -3.96 4.86 -1.38
N LYS A 242 -2.83 4.30 -1.82
CA LYS A 242 -1.49 4.55 -1.24
C LYS A 242 -1.12 6.03 -1.13
N PRO A 243 -1.25 6.88 -2.18
CA PRO A 243 -0.90 8.31 -2.07
C PRO A 243 -1.79 9.07 -1.10
N ILE A 244 -3.09 8.74 -1.04
CA ILE A 244 -4.05 9.37 -0.12
C ILE A 244 -3.74 8.96 1.32
N THR A 245 -3.54 7.66 1.56
CA THR A 245 -3.22 7.10 2.88
C THR A 245 -1.89 7.68 3.40
N ARG A 246 -0.87 7.77 2.54
CA ARG A 246 0.43 8.37 2.89
C ARG A 246 0.28 9.84 3.27
N LEU A 247 -0.47 10.63 2.50
CA LEU A 247 -0.68 12.04 2.81
C LEU A 247 -1.41 12.22 4.15
N LYS A 248 -2.48 11.44 4.38
CA LYS A 248 -3.23 11.48 5.64
C LYS A 248 -2.37 11.07 6.83
N PHE A 249 -1.54 10.05 6.67
CA PHE A 249 -0.55 9.63 7.67
C PHE A 249 0.42 10.78 8.00
N GLN A 250 1.02 11.40 6.99
CA GLN A 250 1.97 12.52 7.18
C GLN A 250 1.34 13.69 7.94
N ILE A 251 0.08 14.03 7.63
CA ILE A 251 -0.66 15.08 8.34
C ILE A 251 -0.93 14.68 9.78
N SER A 252 -1.41 13.45 9.98
CA SER A 252 -1.69 12.92 11.31
C SER A 252 -0.43 12.86 12.17
N PHE A 253 0.71 12.54 11.57
CA PHE A 253 2.02 12.51 12.20
C PHE A 253 2.44 13.93 12.58
N LEU A 254 2.40 14.87 11.64
CA LEU A 254 2.78 16.28 11.90
C LEU A 254 1.91 16.95 12.97
N ASN A 255 0.61 16.69 12.99
CA ASN A 255 -0.32 17.20 13.99
C ASN A 255 -0.01 16.73 15.43
N GLN A 256 0.94 15.81 15.62
CA GLN A 256 1.38 15.38 16.94
C GLN A 256 2.65 16.09 17.40
N PHE A 257 3.46 16.60 16.47
CA PHE A 257 4.70 17.31 16.79
C PHE A 257 4.54 18.82 16.73
N PHE A 258 3.51 19.33 16.03
CA PHE A 258 3.32 20.76 15.82
C PHE A 258 1.89 21.20 16.05
N ASN A 259 1.78 22.36 16.69
CA ASN A 259 0.56 23.18 16.70
C ASN A 259 0.68 24.21 15.57
N PHE A 260 -0.35 24.33 14.73
CA PHE A 260 -0.32 25.23 13.56
C PHE A 260 -1.03 26.53 13.89
N GLY A 261 -0.34 27.68 13.98
CA GLY A 261 -0.99 28.96 14.28
C GLY A 261 -2.16 29.28 13.32
N SER A 262 -3.31 29.69 13.87
CA SER A 262 -4.52 30.01 13.10
C SER A 262 -4.43 31.46 12.70
N THR A 263 -3.93 31.72 11.51
CA THR A 263 -4.14 33.01 10.87
C THR A 263 -5.60 33.04 10.44
N LYS A 264 -6.44 33.80 11.16
CA LYS A 264 -7.86 34.02 10.80
C LYS A 264 -8.02 34.63 9.39
N ASP A 265 -6.94 35.13 8.79
CA ASP A 265 -6.91 35.57 7.40
C ASP A 265 -6.56 34.43 6.44
N THR A 266 -7.61 33.89 5.82
CA THR A 266 -7.54 32.83 4.78
C THR A 266 -6.82 33.23 3.49
N LYS A 267 -6.22 34.43 3.39
CA LYS A 267 -5.58 34.92 2.16
C LYS A 267 -4.05 35.00 2.16
N SER A 268 -3.35 34.83 3.28
CA SER A 268 -1.88 34.76 3.22
C SER A 268 -1.27 33.88 4.29
N PHE A 269 -1.01 32.62 3.91
CA PHE A 269 -0.19 31.72 4.70
C PHE A 269 1.28 31.94 4.29
N TYR A 270 1.94 32.91 4.94
CA TYR A 270 3.39 33.12 4.83
C TYR A 270 4.14 32.56 6.05
N PRO A 271 5.45 32.28 5.89
CA PRO A 271 6.07 31.06 6.36
C PRO A 271 6.72 31.21 7.73
N LEU A 272 6.89 30.04 8.37
CA LEU A 272 8.11 29.60 9.05
C LEU A 272 9.09 30.72 9.48
N ASN A 273 8.72 31.46 10.52
CA ASN A 273 9.65 32.28 11.29
C ASN A 273 9.73 31.79 12.76
N SER A 274 9.54 30.49 12.99
CA SER A 274 9.78 29.89 14.31
C SER A 274 11.25 29.99 14.74
N LEU A 275 12.18 30.13 13.79
CA LEU A 275 13.59 30.43 14.08
C LEU A 275 13.80 31.90 14.50
N ALA A 276 13.07 32.84 13.89
CA ALA A 276 13.05 34.24 14.32
C ALA A 276 12.33 34.40 15.67
N TYR A 277 11.34 33.56 15.97
CA TYR A 277 10.66 33.53 17.26
C TYR A 277 11.56 32.95 18.37
N SER A 278 12.31 31.88 18.11
CA SER A 278 13.29 31.37 19.07
C SER A 278 14.46 32.35 19.28
N GLN A 279 14.92 33.05 18.22
CA GLN A 279 15.89 34.13 18.35
C GLN A 279 15.34 35.35 19.09
N LYS A 280 14.04 35.67 18.95
CA LYS A 280 13.39 36.76 19.67
C LYS A 280 13.18 36.43 21.16
N LEU A 281 12.88 35.16 21.48
CA LEU A 281 12.80 34.68 22.86
C LEU A 281 14.19 34.66 23.54
N LEU A 282 15.23 34.24 22.81
CA LEU A 282 16.63 34.33 23.26
C LEU A 282 17.09 35.79 23.45
N ARG A 283 16.67 36.71 22.57
CA ARG A 283 16.96 38.16 22.73
C ARG A 283 16.20 38.82 23.88
N MET A 284 15.00 38.33 24.23
CA MET A 284 14.30 38.79 25.43
C MET A 284 14.97 38.31 26.72
N GLN A 285 15.62 37.14 26.71
CA GLN A 285 16.46 36.69 27.83
C GLN A 285 17.76 37.49 27.95
N THR A 286 18.38 37.93 26.84
CA THR A 286 19.59 38.77 26.92
C THR A 286 19.30 40.19 27.39
N VAL A 287 18.11 40.73 27.13
CA VAL A 287 17.73 42.08 27.59
C VAL A 287 17.51 42.16 29.12
N ARG A 288 17.35 41.04 29.81
CA ARG A 288 17.27 41.00 31.30
C ARG A 288 18.64 40.95 32.00
N LEU A 289 19.76 40.83 31.28
CA LEU A 289 21.10 40.74 31.87
C LEU A 289 21.94 42.02 31.80
N ASP A 290 21.43 43.09 31.17
CA ASP A 290 22.14 44.37 31.03
C ASP A 290 21.75 45.41 32.11
N SER A 291 21.11 45.01 33.22
CA SER A 291 20.86 45.90 34.37
C SER A 291 21.93 45.83 35.47
N ILE A 292 23.08 45.22 35.21
CA ILE A 292 24.26 45.36 36.08
C ILE A 292 25.02 46.61 35.64
N LYS A 293 24.92 47.65 36.48
CA LYS A 293 25.65 48.92 36.37
C LYS A 293 27.15 48.67 36.16
N VAL A 294 27.62 48.87 34.93
CA VAL A 294 29.01 49.16 34.66
C VAL A 294 29.11 50.63 34.28
N ASN A 295 29.86 51.36 35.09
CA ASN A 295 30.30 52.72 34.86
C ASN A 295 31.21 52.78 33.62
N PRO A 296 31.00 53.75 32.71
CA PRO A 296 32.15 54.33 32.05
C PRO A 296 32.04 55.85 31.94
N ASN A 297 32.92 56.52 32.68
CA ASN A 297 33.55 57.74 32.17
C ASN A 297 34.35 57.37 30.93
N ASN A 298 33.86 57.71 29.73
CA ASN A 298 34.64 58.42 28.73
C ASN A 298 33.82 58.78 27.48
N LYS A 299 34.21 59.91 26.92
CA LYS A 299 33.58 60.71 25.87
C LYS A 299 33.68 60.11 24.46
N GLU A 300 32.70 60.54 23.65
CA GLU A 300 32.74 60.78 22.18
C GLU A 300 32.81 59.57 21.23
N LEU A 301 31.77 59.34 20.41
CA LEU A 301 31.64 59.91 19.05
C LEU A 301 30.50 59.23 18.23
N ASN A 302 29.69 60.06 17.57
CA ASN A 302 28.90 59.87 16.32
C ASN A 302 27.62 58.98 16.20
N LYS A 303 26.49 59.70 16.14
CA LYS A 303 25.45 59.80 15.07
C LYS A 303 24.66 58.56 14.57
N GLN A 304 23.43 58.46 15.10
CA GLN A 304 22.07 58.32 14.47
C GLN A 304 21.80 57.30 13.33
N PRO A 305 20.58 56.72 13.20
CA PRO A 305 19.28 57.34 13.54
C PRO A 305 18.26 56.45 14.29
N THR A 306 17.67 56.98 15.37
CA THR A 306 16.45 56.42 15.99
C THR A 306 15.50 57.54 16.41
N LYS A 307 14.83 58.16 15.42
CA LYS A 307 13.74 59.13 15.65
C LYS A 307 12.40 58.48 16.04
N MET A 308 12.27 57.15 15.94
CA MET A 308 11.00 56.45 16.23
C MET A 308 10.89 55.93 17.67
N ILE A 309 12.02 55.72 18.37
CA ILE A 309 12.03 55.16 19.74
C ILE A 309 11.84 56.27 20.80
N LYS A 310 12.26 57.51 20.51
CA LYS A 310 12.06 58.65 21.40
C LYS A 310 10.60 59.13 21.50
N SER A 311 9.75 58.88 20.51
CA SER A 311 8.33 59.25 20.58
C SER A 311 7.49 58.26 21.38
N ILE A 312 7.89 56.98 21.41
CA ILE A 312 7.21 55.95 22.20
C ILE A 312 7.58 56.06 23.68
N LEU A 313 8.85 56.34 24.02
CA LEU A 313 9.25 56.56 25.41
C LEU A 313 8.65 57.85 26.02
N LYS A 314 8.45 58.90 25.21
CA LYS A 314 7.92 60.18 25.71
C LYS A 314 6.45 60.11 26.13
N LYS A 315 5.66 59.21 25.53
CA LYS A 315 4.26 58.97 25.90
C LYS A 315 4.12 58.19 27.21
N TYR A 316 5.04 57.29 27.51
CA TYR A 316 5.02 56.54 28.78
C TYR A 316 5.50 57.38 29.98
N SER A 317 6.42 58.34 29.78
CA SER A 317 6.93 59.20 30.86
C SER A 317 6.03 60.38 31.24
N GLN A 318 4.98 60.69 30.46
CA GLN A 318 4.06 61.80 30.74
C GLN A 318 2.77 61.38 31.47
N GLN A 319 2.51 60.07 31.67
CA GLN A 319 1.37 59.59 32.45
C GLN A 319 1.70 59.29 33.93
N GLN A 320 2.95 59.45 34.38
CA GLN A 320 3.36 59.16 35.76
C GLN A 320 3.76 60.41 36.57
N LYS A 321 3.31 61.61 36.21
CA LYS A 321 3.71 62.85 36.91
C LYS A 321 2.57 63.77 37.37
N GLN A 322 1.39 63.23 37.59
CA GLN A 322 0.36 63.87 38.41
C GLN A 322 -0.26 62.82 39.33
N ASN A 323 0.11 62.93 40.61
CA ASN A 323 -0.44 62.31 41.82
C ASN A 323 0.72 61.84 42.71
N VAL A 324 1.41 62.82 43.28
CA VAL A 324 2.12 62.66 44.54
C VAL A 324 1.42 63.64 45.45
N ASP A 325 0.60 63.08 46.34
CA ASP A 325 0.18 63.58 47.66
C ASP A 325 -1.19 62.99 48.01
N GLN A 326 -1.20 61.70 48.35
CA GLN A 326 -2.06 61.15 49.40
C GLN A 326 -1.58 59.72 49.70
N GLU A 327 -1.00 59.58 50.89
CA GLU A 327 -0.55 58.33 51.47
C GLU A 327 -1.71 57.56 52.11
N GLN A 328 -1.59 56.23 52.00
CA GLN A 328 -1.99 55.20 52.97
C GLN A 328 -3.46 54.76 53.01
N GLN A 329 -3.64 53.50 52.54
CA GLN A 329 -4.64 52.47 52.91
C GLN A 329 -5.50 51.85 51.79
N VAL A 330 -5.07 51.88 50.52
CA VAL A 330 -5.79 51.14 49.44
C VAL A 330 -4.82 50.45 48.48
N ASP A 331 -3.84 49.69 48.99
CA ASP A 331 -2.81 49.10 48.13
C ASP A 331 -2.92 47.59 47.88
N GLU A 332 -3.82 46.85 48.54
CA GLU A 332 -3.99 45.41 48.26
C GLU A 332 -5.09 45.11 47.23
N ALA A 333 -6.19 45.87 47.21
CA ALA A 333 -7.31 45.59 46.29
C ALA A 333 -7.07 46.04 44.83
N ILE A 334 -6.26 47.08 44.60
CA ILE A 334 -5.98 47.63 43.26
C ILE A 334 -4.88 46.83 42.53
N ILE A 335 -3.97 46.19 43.29
CA ILE A 335 -2.94 45.31 42.74
C ILE A 335 -3.54 43.95 42.31
N GLU A 336 -4.59 43.47 42.97
CA GLU A 336 -5.30 42.25 42.53
C GLU A 336 -6.09 42.45 41.22
N GLU A 337 -6.72 43.62 41.02
CA GLU A 337 -7.53 43.89 39.81
C GLU A 337 -6.67 44.05 38.54
N GLN A 338 -5.44 44.60 38.65
CA GLN A 338 -4.49 44.66 37.53
C GLN A 338 -3.76 43.33 37.25
N ASN A 339 -3.56 42.50 38.28
CA ASN A 339 -2.94 41.18 38.09
C ASN A 339 -3.93 40.17 37.48
N GLN A 340 -5.23 40.27 37.75
CA GLN A 340 -6.25 39.43 37.11
C GLN A 340 -6.30 39.64 35.59
N ASP A 341 -6.13 40.87 35.10
CA ASP A 341 -6.17 41.17 33.66
C ASP A 341 -4.89 40.67 32.93
N VAL A 342 -3.74 40.68 33.62
CA VAL A 342 -2.48 40.11 33.12
C VAL A 342 -2.54 38.59 33.11
N ASP A 343 -3.07 37.96 34.15
CA ASP A 343 -3.24 36.50 34.21
C ASP A 343 -4.29 36.01 33.22
N GLU A 344 -5.35 36.78 32.94
CA GLU A 344 -6.30 36.49 31.87
C GLU A 344 -5.66 36.63 30.47
N LEU A 345 -4.84 37.65 30.26
CA LEU A 345 -4.07 37.83 29.01
C LEU A 345 -3.03 36.72 28.81
N ILE A 346 -2.34 36.30 29.87
CA ILE A 346 -1.41 35.18 29.90
C ILE A 346 -2.17 33.88 29.63
N ALA A 347 -3.28 33.61 30.34
CA ALA A 347 -4.11 32.44 30.13
C ALA A 347 -4.65 32.40 28.69
N LYS A 348 -5.06 33.53 28.11
CA LYS A 348 -5.50 33.64 26.71
C LYS A 348 -4.37 33.45 25.71
N TYR A 349 -3.13 33.80 26.06
CA TYR A 349 -1.93 33.58 25.25
C TYR A 349 -1.41 32.13 25.34
N PHE A 350 -1.55 31.50 26.51
CA PHE A 350 -1.09 30.15 26.79
C PHE A 350 -2.19 29.09 26.63
N GLN A 351 -3.44 29.49 26.38
CA GLN A 351 -4.48 28.57 25.96
C GLN A 351 -3.98 27.84 24.71
N PRO A 352 -3.77 26.51 24.79
CA PRO A 352 -3.20 25.74 23.70
C PRO A 352 -4.17 25.84 22.52
N GLN A 353 -3.80 26.65 21.53
CA GLN A 353 -4.55 26.70 20.28
C GLN A 353 -4.26 25.40 19.53
N ASP A 354 -5.12 24.42 19.77
CA ASP A 354 -5.04 23.05 19.28
C ASP A 354 -5.46 22.98 17.80
N ILE A 355 -4.87 23.85 16.99
CA ILE A 355 -5.18 23.99 15.59
C ILE A 355 -4.41 22.91 14.85
N ARG A 356 -5.15 21.87 14.51
CA ARG A 356 -4.66 20.72 13.77
C ARG A 356 -4.83 21.00 12.28
N LEU A 357 -3.80 20.66 11.50
CA LEU A 357 -3.88 20.67 10.06
C LEU A 357 -4.97 19.67 9.61
N LYS A 358 -6.06 20.18 9.08
CA LYS A 358 -7.16 19.39 8.52
C LYS A 358 -7.26 19.69 7.03
N LEU A 359 -7.09 18.67 6.20
CA LEU A 359 -7.48 18.73 4.80
C LEU A 359 -8.91 18.22 4.65
N GLN A 360 -9.69 18.89 3.81
CA GLN A 360 -11.00 18.40 3.42
C GLN A 360 -10.86 17.16 2.54
N HIS A 361 -11.86 16.29 2.58
CA HIS A 361 -11.92 15.04 1.83
C HIS A 361 -11.62 15.22 0.33
N ILE A 362 -12.22 16.23 -0.31
CA ILE A 362 -12.03 16.57 -1.72
C ILE A 362 -10.59 17.01 -2.02
N GLN A 363 -9.88 17.60 -1.06
CA GLN A 363 -8.49 18.03 -1.26
C GLN A 363 -7.54 16.84 -1.39
N TYR A 364 -7.82 15.72 -0.72
CA TYR A 364 -7.05 14.48 -0.93
C TYR A 364 -7.23 13.94 -2.36
N VAL A 365 -8.45 14.00 -2.89
CA VAL A 365 -8.76 13.58 -4.26
C VAL A 365 -8.12 14.53 -5.29
N LYS A 366 -8.23 15.85 -5.09
CA LYS A 366 -7.57 16.84 -5.95
C LYS A 366 -6.04 16.69 -5.96
N TYR A 367 -5.44 16.34 -4.82
CA TYR A 367 -4.02 16.02 -4.75
C TYR A 367 -3.65 14.84 -5.63
N PHE A 368 -4.44 13.77 -5.57
CA PHE A 368 -4.19 12.55 -6.35
C PHE A 368 -4.17 12.81 -7.86
N PHE A 369 -5.16 13.53 -8.38
CA PHE A 369 -5.25 13.84 -9.82
C PHE A 369 -4.34 14.99 -10.28
N GLY A 370 -3.50 15.55 -9.40
CA GLY A 370 -2.58 16.63 -9.79
C GLY A 370 -3.24 17.99 -10.03
N PHE A 371 -4.55 18.16 -9.82
CA PHE A 371 -5.24 19.44 -9.94
C PHE A 371 -4.79 20.39 -8.84
N THR A 372 -3.89 21.33 -9.16
CA THR A 372 -3.11 22.00 -8.11
C THR A 372 -2.72 23.44 -8.43
N GLY A 373 -3.46 24.39 -7.84
CA GLY A 373 -3.01 25.76 -7.56
C GLY A 373 -2.49 25.89 -6.12
N GLN A 374 -3.34 26.30 -5.19
CA GLN A 374 -2.97 26.55 -3.79
C GLN A 374 -2.58 25.28 -3.01
N LEU A 375 -3.12 24.11 -3.37
CA LEU A 375 -2.85 22.85 -2.68
C LEU A 375 -1.38 22.41 -2.81
N LYS A 376 -0.74 22.69 -3.96
CA LYS A 376 0.69 22.45 -4.19
C LYS A 376 1.55 23.17 -3.16
N LYS A 377 1.23 24.43 -2.85
CA LYS A 377 1.94 25.23 -1.84
C LYS A 377 1.80 24.61 -0.44
N ARG A 378 0.59 24.21 -0.04
CA ARG A 378 0.35 23.56 1.26
C ARG A 378 1.08 22.23 1.41
N ILE A 379 1.13 21.44 0.34
CA ILE A 379 1.83 20.14 0.37
C ILE A 379 3.34 20.32 0.37
N LYS A 380 3.87 21.35 -0.31
CA LYS A 380 5.29 21.71 -0.21
C LYS A 380 5.67 22.08 1.22
N GLN A 381 4.86 22.88 1.89
CA GLN A 381 5.05 23.22 3.31
C GLN A 381 4.98 21.97 4.21
N LEU A 382 4.04 21.07 3.94
CA LEU A 382 3.93 19.79 4.65
C LEU A 382 5.22 18.97 4.56
N ARG A 383 5.81 18.87 3.36
CA ARG A 383 7.07 18.14 3.14
C ARG A 383 8.24 18.78 3.89
N GLN A 384 8.35 20.12 3.86
CA GLN A 384 9.38 20.84 4.60
C GLN A 384 9.26 20.61 6.10
N ASN A 385 8.06 20.71 6.66
CA ASN A 385 7.83 20.45 8.09
C ASN A 385 8.15 18.99 8.44
N LEU A 386 7.82 18.04 7.57
CA LEU A 386 8.13 16.63 7.79
C LEU A 386 9.64 16.36 7.79
N GLN A 387 10.41 17.05 6.94
CA GLN A 387 11.87 17.01 6.98
C GLN A 387 12.42 17.53 8.31
N ILE A 388 11.86 18.64 8.83
CA ILE A 388 12.24 19.18 10.14
C ILE A 388 11.94 18.18 11.26
N VAL A 389 10.77 17.51 11.24
CA VAL A 389 10.50 16.44 12.22
C VAL A 389 11.52 15.35 12.11
N ASN A 390 11.74 14.82 10.90
CA ASN A 390 12.67 13.70 10.69
C ASN A 390 14.08 14.02 11.22
N GLN A 391 14.59 15.21 10.90
CA GLN A 391 15.87 15.70 11.43
C GLN A 391 15.87 15.77 12.96
N LYS A 392 14.78 16.24 13.58
CA LYS A 392 14.66 16.32 15.03
C LYS A 392 14.48 14.95 15.70
N THR A 393 13.75 14.02 15.09
CA THR A 393 13.62 12.65 15.58
C THR A 393 14.92 11.88 15.46
N ASP A 394 15.72 12.13 14.43
CA ASP A 394 17.08 11.58 14.35
C ASP A 394 17.96 12.13 15.47
N ILE A 395 17.87 13.42 15.79
CA ILE A 395 18.57 13.99 16.95
C ILE A 395 18.10 13.35 18.26
N ILE A 396 16.81 13.10 18.43
CA ILE A 396 16.28 12.40 19.62
C ILE A 396 16.78 10.95 19.66
N TYR A 397 16.86 10.28 18.51
CA TYR A 397 17.42 8.94 18.41
C TYR A 397 18.91 8.92 18.75
N VAL A 398 19.70 9.86 18.21
CA VAL A 398 21.11 10.05 18.54
C VAL A 398 21.28 10.35 20.03
N PHE A 399 20.42 11.20 20.60
CA PHE A 399 20.45 11.51 22.03
C PHE A 399 20.14 10.29 22.90
N ASN A 400 19.13 9.51 22.54
CA ASN A 400 18.81 8.26 23.23
C ASN A 400 19.95 7.24 23.11
N LYS A 401 20.61 7.16 21.94
CA LYS A 401 21.79 6.31 21.74
C LYS A 401 23.01 6.78 22.54
N LEU A 402 23.19 8.09 22.69
CA LEU A 402 24.20 8.65 23.58
C LEU A 402 23.92 8.31 25.05
N GLN A 403 22.66 8.35 25.49
CA GLN A 403 22.29 7.91 26.83
C GLN A 403 22.46 6.40 27.03
N GLU A 404 22.17 5.58 26.03
CA GLU A 404 22.43 4.14 26.07
C GLU A 404 23.93 3.85 26.15
N LEU A 405 24.78 4.61 25.43
CA LEU A 405 26.24 4.52 25.54
C LEU A 405 26.72 4.92 26.94
N GLU A 406 26.12 5.93 27.57
CA GLU A 406 26.48 6.33 28.93
C GLU A 406 26.14 5.22 29.95
N LYS A 407 24.99 4.57 29.79
CA LYS A 407 24.61 3.41 30.61
C LYS A 407 25.52 2.21 30.37
N LEU A 408 25.93 1.99 29.12
CA LEU A 408 26.88 0.93 28.78
C LEU A 408 28.26 1.21 29.39
N LYS A 409 28.70 2.48 29.38
CA LYS A 409 29.93 2.91 30.06
C LYS A 409 29.86 2.59 31.55
N GLN A 410 28.74 2.90 32.22
CA GLN A 410 28.52 2.59 33.63
C GLN A 410 28.42 1.09 33.93
N LEU A 411 28.01 0.26 32.96
CA LEU A 411 27.92 -1.20 33.13
C LEU A 411 29.27 -1.89 32.89
N LEU A 412 30.06 -1.39 31.94
CA LEU A 412 31.33 -2.00 31.54
C LEU A 412 32.53 -1.55 32.38
N LEU A 413 32.43 -0.37 32.99
CA LEU A 413 33.51 0.23 33.77
C LEU A 413 33.13 0.28 35.24
N ASP A 414 34.03 -0.19 36.10
CA ASP A 414 33.92 0.03 37.54
C ASP A 414 34.05 1.54 37.86
N GLU A 415 33.60 1.96 39.04
CA GLU A 415 33.59 3.38 39.44
C GLU A 415 34.96 4.05 39.27
N ASP A 416 36.05 3.36 39.62
CA ASP A 416 37.40 3.88 39.42
C ASP A 416 37.78 4.03 37.94
N GLN A 417 37.40 3.05 37.12
CA GLN A 417 37.68 3.07 35.68
C GLN A 417 36.88 4.18 34.99
N LEU A 418 35.65 4.40 35.45
CA LEU A 418 34.75 5.44 34.97
C LEU A 418 35.30 6.84 35.27
N ASN A 419 35.69 7.09 36.53
CA ASN A 419 36.29 8.35 36.96
C ASN A 419 37.58 8.66 36.19
N LEU A 420 38.39 7.63 35.93
CA LEU A 420 39.62 7.76 35.16
C LEU A 420 39.36 8.02 33.67
N PHE A 421 38.38 7.33 33.09
CA PHE A 421 37.98 7.49 31.70
C PHE A 421 37.42 8.89 31.43
N GLU A 422 36.64 9.47 32.34
CA GLU A 422 36.09 10.82 32.20
C GLU A 422 37.15 11.93 32.21
N TYR A 423 38.33 11.64 32.76
CA TYR A 423 39.47 12.56 32.81
C TYR A 423 40.37 12.47 31.58
N ILE A 424 40.16 11.48 30.70
CA ILE A 424 40.90 11.40 29.43
C ILE A 424 40.51 12.60 28.57
N PRO A 425 41.49 13.40 28.10
CA PRO A 425 41.21 14.59 27.32
C PRO A 425 40.44 14.21 26.05
N LYS A 426 39.30 14.86 25.84
CA LYS A 426 38.54 14.70 24.60
C LYS A 426 39.35 15.26 23.44
N PRO A 427 39.31 14.66 22.24
CA PRO A 427 40.02 15.18 21.09
C PRO A 427 39.56 16.62 20.79
N ASN A 428 40.51 17.56 20.76
CA ASN A 428 40.23 18.94 20.41
C ASN A 428 39.97 19.04 18.90
N ILE A 429 38.77 19.48 18.54
CA ILE A 429 38.48 19.99 17.20
C ILE A 429 38.60 21.51 17.34
N ASP A 430 39.55 22.12 16.62
CA ASP A 430 39.77 23.58 16.64
C ASP A 430 38.52 24.31 16.14
N VAL A 431 37.59 24.59 17.05
CA VAL A 431 36.46 25.48 16.83
C VAL A 431 36.53 26.54 17.91
N ILE A 432 36.74 27.78 17.47
CA ILE A 432 36.92 28.98 18.27
C ILE A 432 35.64 29.27 19.08
N TYR A 433 35.45 28.59 20.20
CA TYR A 433 34.45 28.92 21.22
C TYR A 433 35.02 28.62 22.61
N THR A 434 35.48 29.68 23.29
CA THR A 434 35.88 29.66 24.69
C THR A 434 34.65 29.53 25.59
N LYS A 435 34.19 28.29 25.82
CA LYS A 435 33.40 27.98 27.03
C LYS A 435 34.38 27.71 28.17
N GLN A 436 34.51 28.66 29.09
CA GLN A 436 35.19 28.41 30.37
C GLN A 436 34.31 27.45 31.18
N GLU A 437 34.73 26.19 31.32
CA GLU A 437 34.17 25.34 32.38
C GLU A 437 34.50 25.97 33.74
N PRO A 438 33.58 25.92 34.72
CA PRO A 438 33.85 26.45 36.05
C PRO A 438 35.06 25.71 36.65
N LYS A 439 36.12 26.45 36.97
CA LYS A 439 37.42 25.95 37.47
C LYS A 439 37.33 24.99 38.66
N ASN A 440 36.24 25.06 39.44
CA ASN A 440 36.06 24.19 40.60
C ASN A 440 35.69 22.74 40.21
N ASN A 441 35.00 22.53 39.08
CA ASN A 441 34.60 21.18 38.66
C ASN A 441 35.77 20.40 38.06
N THR A 442 36.75 21.07 37.47
CA THR A 442 37.93 20.42 36.88
C THR A 442 38.89 19.90 37.96
N ILE A 443 39.06 20.64 39.06
CA ILE A 443 39.91 20.22 40.19
C ILE A 443 39.33 18.99 40.87
N ILE A 444 38.01 18.97 41.15
CA ILE A 444 37.36 17.82 41.80
C ILE A 444 37.50 16.56 40.96
N LYS A 445 37.26 16.66 39.64
CA LYS A 445 37.45 15.55 38.70
C LYS A 445 38.89 15.08 38.62
N ALA A 446 39.86 16.00 38.66
CA ALA A 446 41.27 15.65 38.68
C ALA A 446 41.66 14.88 39.94
N THR A 447 41.15 15.29 41.11
CA THR A 447 41.37 14.60 42.38
C THR A 447 40.75 13.21 42.38
N GLN A 448 39.52 13.06 41.89
CA GLN A 448 38.84 11.76 41.76
C GLN A 448 39.55 10.83 40.78
N ALA A 449 39.97 11.35 39.62
CA ALA A 449 40.73 10.59 38.65
C ALA A 449 42.09 10.15 39.21
N PHE A 450 42.73 10.99 40.03
CA PHE A 450 43.98 10.64 40.70
C PHE A 450 43.81 9.51 41.73
N SER A 451 42.79 9.59 42.59
CA SER A 451 42.50 8.50 43.54
C SER A 451 42.18 7.21 42.83
N SER A 452 41.35 7.27 41.78
CA SER A 452 40.97 6.08 41.01
C SER A 452 42.15 5.51 40.21
N PHE A 453 43.06 6.36 39.73
CA PHE A 453 44.32 5.90 39.13
C PHE A 453 45.18 5.12 40.13
N GLN A 454 45.29 5.59 41.39
CA GLN A 454 46.01 4.87 42.44
C GLN A 454 45.35 3.52 42.75
N SER A 455 44.03 3.52 42.99
CA SER A 455 43.26 2.30 43.25
C SER A 455 43.45 1.26 42.15
N ILE A 456 43.38 1.68 40.89
CA ILE A 456 43.61 0.79 39.74
C ILE A 456 45.08 0.33 39.67
N ASN A 457 46.03 1.20 39.99
CA ASN A 457 47.45 0.87 39.90
C ASN A 457 47.92 -0.08 41.02
N GLU A 458 47.23 -0.06 42.16
CA GLU A 458 47.47 -0.93 43.32
C GLU A 458 46.74 -2.28 43.25
N LYS A 459 45.77 -2.46 42.32
CA LYS A 459 45.14 -3.77 42.08
C LYS A 459 46.20 -4.82 41.69
N GLU A 460 46.18 -5.94 42.39
CA GLU A 460 47.09 -7.08 42.18
C GLU A 460 46.95 -7.68 40.77
N ASN A 461 45.71 -7.79 40.29
CA ASN A 461 45.37 -8.28 38.94
C ASN A 461 44.63 -7.20 38.13
N LYS A 462 45.39 -6.42 37.35
CA LYS A 462 44.81 -5.39 36.48
C LYS A 462 44.10 -6.01 35.29
N SER A 463 42.85 -5.64 35.07
CA SER A 463 42.11 -6.06 33.89
C SER A 463 42.75 -5.49 32.61
N ARG A 464 42.38 -6.04 31.45
CA ARG A 464 42.80 -5.48 30.15
C ARG A 464 42.35 -4.03 29.98
N ILE A 465 41.19 -3.67 30.54
CA ILE A 465 40.63 -2.31 30.49
C ILE A 465 41.44 -1.37 31.37
N ASP A 466 41.82 -1.78 32.58
CA ASP A 466 42.67 -1.00 33.48
C ASP A 466 43.99 -0.60 32.80
N ASN A 467 44.65 -1.57 32.18
CA ASN A 467 45.91 -1.34 31.47
C ASN A 467 45.73 -0.42 30.25
N ALA A 468 44.60 -0.53 29.54
CA ALA A 468 44.28 0.35 28.42
C ALA A 468 44.02 1.79 28.89
N LEU A 469 43.24 1.98 29.95
CA LEU A 469 42.97 3.31 30.53
C LEU A 469 44.25 3.98 31.01
N ILE A 470 45.11 3.25 31.74
CA ILE A 470 46.43 3.74 32.19
C ILE A 470 47.33 4.16 31.02
N LYS A 471 47.19 3.50 29.86
CA LYS A 471 47.96 3.81 28.64
C LYS A 471 47.40 5.01 27.89
N MET A 472 46.09 5.26 27.98
CA MET A 472 45.42 6.38 27.29
C MET A 472 45.51 7.72 28.02
N ILE A 473 45.88 7.72 29.31
CA ILE A 473 46.18 8.95 30.04
C ILE A 473 47.43 9.62 29.45
N ASP A 474 47.35 10.95 29.28
CA ASP A 474 48.48 11.75 28.82
C ASP A 474 49.73 11.52 29.68
N SER A 475 50.86 11.31 29.02
CA SER A 475 52.15 11.05 29.65
C SER A 475 52.55 12.12 30.69
N ASN A 476 52.17 13.37 30.49
CA ASN A 476 52.46 14.47 31.40
C ASN A 476 51.60 14.39 32.67
N ILE A 477 50.30 14.14 32.52
CA ILE A 477 49.39 13.93 33.65
C ILE A 477 49.83 12.70 34.45
N LYS A 478 50.21 11.62 33.75
CA LYS A 478 50.71 10.39 34.36
C LYS A 478 51.95 10.65 35.23
N LYS A 479 52.88 11.51 34.80
CA LYS A 479 54.04 11.91 35.63
C LYS A 479 53.61 12.57 36.93
N TYR A 480 52.65 13.50 36.89
CA TYR A 480 52.13 14.14 38.10
C TYR A 480 51.47 13.13 39.04
N PHE A 481 50.71 12.17 38.49
CA PHE A 481 50.07 11.14 39.28
C PHE A 481 51.10 10.22 39.96
N VAL A 482 52.13 9.77 39.23
CA VAL A 482 53.17 8.90 39.81
C VAL A 482 54.01 9.62 40.88
N VAL A 483 54.39 10.87 40.65
CA VAL A 483 55.21 11.65 41.61
C VAL A 483 54.46 11.88 42.92
N SER A 484 53.15 12.17 42.84
CA SER A 484 52.32 12.45 44.01
C SER A 484 52.08 11.21 44.87
N SER A 485 52.00 10.02 44.27
CA SER A 485 51.94 8.74 45.00
C SER A 485 53.20 8.46 45.81
N GLY A 486 54.39 8.78 45.25
CA GLY A 486 55.67 8.61 45.94
C GLY A 486 55.77 9.46 47.21
N CYS A 487 55.39 10.74 47.15
CA CYS A 487 55.45 11.66 48.30
C CYS A 487 54.52 11.26 49.45
N ILE A 488 53.35 10.68 49.17
CA ILE A 488 52.39 10.25 50.22
C ILE A 488 52.91 9.00 50.96
N SER A 489 53.62 8.10 50.29
CA SER A 489 54.22 6.92 50.92
C SER A 489 55.35 7.28 51.91
N PHE A 490 56.07 8.37 51.67
CA PHE A 490 57.08 8.90 52.60
C PHE A 490 56.47 9.49 53.88
N ALA A 491 55.27 10.08 53.82
CA ALA A 491 54.61 10.68 54.99
C ALA A 491 53.99 9.64 55.95
N ARG A 492 53.61 8.45 55.47
CA ARG A 492 53.06 7.39 56.33
C ARG A 492 54.11 6.63 57.15
N ASN A 493 55.40 6.74 56.82
CA ASN A 493 56.46 5.94 57.45
C ASN A 493 57.21 6.66 58.59
N THR A 494 56.78 7.86 58.99
CA THR A 494 57.30 8.58 60.16
C THR A 494 56.31 8.53 61.33
N ASN A 495 56.24 7.38 62.01
CA ASN A 495 55.51 7.25 63.27
C ASN A 495 56.48 7.48 64.46
N PRO A 496 56.33 8.54 65.28
CA PRO A 496 57.22 8.78 66.40
C PRO A 496 56.91 7.81 67.55
N LYS A 497 57.90 7.00 67.94
CA LYS A 497 57.86 6.15 69.15
C LYS A 497 57.57 7.01 70.38
N SER A 498 56.37 6.89 70.96
CA SER A 498 56.05 7.45 72.27
C SER A 498 56.76 6.65 73.37
N LYS A 499 57.77 7.28 73.97
CA LYS A 499 58.42 6.83 75.22
C LYS A 499 57.42 6.98 76.37
N LYS A 500 56.98 5.85 76.95
CA LYS A 500 56.29 5.80 78.25
C LYS A 500 57.26 6.22 79.36
N ILE A 501 56.96 7.31 80.05
CA ILE A 501 57.55 7.65 81.36
C ILE A 501 56.66 7.02 82.43
N LYS A 502 57.24 6.15 83.26
CA LYS A 502 56.64 5.61 84.49
C LYS A 502 56.69 6.68 85.57
N PHE A 503 55.57 6.95 86.24
CA PHE A 503 55.56 7.49 87.60
C PHE A 503 54.95 6.47 88.54
N ARG A 504 55.57 6.40 89.72
CA ARG A 504 55.44 5.40 90.78
C ARG A 504 54.60 6.02 91.90
N ASP A 505 53.80 5.19 92.56
CA ASP A 505 52.85 5.52 93.63
C ASP A 505 53.48 6.28 94.81
N VAL A 506 52.77 7.32 95.29
CA VAL A 506 52.27 7.50 96.67
C VAL A 506 50.95 8.26 96.59
#